data_AF-A0A851IIH3-F1
#
_entry.id   AF-A0A851IIH3-F1
#
_cell.length_a   1.000
_cell.length_b   1.000
_cell.length_c   1.000
_cell.angle_alpha   90.00
_cell.angle_beta   90.00
_cell.angle_gamma   90.00
#
_symmetry.space_group_name_H-M   'P 1'
#
loop_
_entity.id
_entity.type
_entity.pdbx_description
1 polymer ?
#
loop_
_entity_poly.entity_id
_entity_poly.type
_entity_poly.pdbx_seq_one_letter_code
_entity_poly.pdbx_strand_id
1 'polypeptide(L)' 'MAVKIYAPNESYTGSSAGVTFVNGVGETDNLHLIDWFKERGYRVDEEDIDSEEKSKKSKK' A
#
# COMPACT_ATOMS: atom_id res chain seq x y z
N MET A 1 -11.14 -1.88 -3.93
CA MET A 1 -10.28 -1.12 -4.87
C MET A 1 -8.85 -1.59 -4.65
N ALA A 2 -7.94 -1.42 -5.62
CA ALA A 2 -6.52 -1.73 -5.42
C ALA A 2 -5.74 -0.41 -5.25
N VAL A 3 -4.94 -0.32 -4.20
CA VAL A 3 -4.10 0.81 -3.84
C VAL A 3 -2.69 0.59 -4.34
N LYS A 4 -2.10 1.63 -4.94
CA LYS A 4 -0.71 1.61 -5.38
C LYS A 4 0.24 1.86 -4.22
N ILE A 5 1.26 1.02 -4.13
CA ILE A 5 2.35 1.10 -3.17
C ILE A 5 3.64 1.27 -3.95
N TYR A 6 4.36 2.34 -3.65
CA TYR A 6 5.67 2.62 -4.20
C TYR A 6 6.74 2.16 -3.19
N ALA A 7 7.54 1.20 -3.61
CA ALA A 7 8.75 0.79 -2.91
C ALA A 7 9.79 1.92 -2.95
N PRO A 8 10.65 2.02 -1.92
CA PRO A 8 11.74 3.01 -1.90
C PRO A 8 12.78 2.78 -3.01
N ASN A 9 12.75 1.61 -3.65
CA ASN A 9 13.61 1.29 -4.78
C ASN A 9 12.73 1.16 -6.04
N GLU A 10 12.88 2.12 -6.94
CA GLU A 10 12.13 2.22 -8.21
C GLU A 10 12.48 1.11 -9.21
N SER A 11 13.55 0.35 -8.96
CA SER A 11 13.90 -0.84 -9.76
C SER A 11 13.53 -2.16 -9.04
N TYR A 12 12.86 -2.07 -7.89
CA TYR A 12 12.46 -3.26 -7.15
C TYR A 12 11.38 -4.03 -7.91
N THR A 13 11.73 -5.25 -8.30
CA THR A 13 10.83 -6.15 -9.03
C THR A 13 10.81 -7.46 -8.27
N GLY A 14 9.67 -7.80 -7.67
CA GLY A 14 9.57 -8.94 -6.76
C GLY A 14 8.27 -8.96 -5.97
N SER A 15 8.09 -9.97 -5.12
CA SER A 15 6.90 -10.09 -4.27
C SER A 15 7.22 -9.76 -2.82
N SER A 16 6.46 -8.85 -2.20
CA SER A 16 6.57 -8.48 -0.79
C SER A 16 5.24 -8.69 -0.08
N ALA A 17 5.24 -9.48 0.99
CA ALA A 17 4.03 -9.82 1.77
C ALA A 17 2.84 -10.35 0.94
N GLY A 18 3.09 -10.93 -0.24
CA GLY A 18 2.07 -11.40 -1.18
C GLY A 18 1.65 -10.39 -2.24
N VAL A 19 2.15 -9.14 -2.17
CA VAL A 19 1.95 -8.11 -3.19
C VAL A 19 3.08 -8.18 -4.20
N THR A 20 2.73 -8.17 -5.49
CA THR A 20 3.72 -8.13 -6.56
C THR A 20 4.09 -6.68 -6.85
N PHE A 21 5.40 -6.40 -6.86
CA PHE A 21 5.99 -5.13 -7.21
C PHE A 21 6.69 -5.25 -8.56
N VAL A 22 6.47 -4.26 -9.43
CA VAL A 22 7.06 -4.14 -10.75
C VAL A 22 7.61 -2.73 -10.89
N ASN A 23 8.93 -2.60 -11.10
CA ASN A 23 9.61 -1.29 -11.14
C ASN A 23 9.26 -0.40 -9.92
N GLY A 24 9.32 -0.98 -8.74
CA GLY A 24 9.00 -0.31 -7.49
C GLY A 24 7.53 0.00 -7.28
N VAL A 25 6.62 -0.38 -8.18
CA VAL A 25 5.18 -0.16 -8.03
C VAL A 25 4.48 -1.48 -7.77
N GLY A 26 3.81 -1.60 -6.63
CA GLY A 26 2.93 -2.71 -6.29
C GLY A 26 1.50 -2.25 -6.15
N GLU A 27 0.54 -3.16 -6.34
CA GLU A 27 -0.89 -2.88 -6.18
C GLU A 27 -1.49 -3.87 -5.21
N THR A 28 -2.23 -3.39 -4.21
CA THR A 28 -2.88 -4.25 -3.22
C THR A 28 -4.28 -3.76 -2.91
N ASP A 29 -5.23 -4.68 -2.80
CA ASP A 29 -6.59 -4.42 -2.34
C ASP A 29 -6.75 -4.66 -0.82
N ASN A 30 -5.68 -5.08 -0.13
CA ASN A 30 -5.74 -5.43 1.28
C ASN A 30 -5.35 -4.24 2.17
N LEU A 31 -6.34 -3.68 2.87
CA LEU A 31 -6.18 -2.63 3.90
C LEU A 31 -5.11 -2.94 4.96
N HIS A 32 -5.04 -4.19 5.41
CA HIS A 32 -4.02 -4.61 6.39
C HIS A 32 -2.60 -4.54 5.83
N LEU A 33 -2.42 -4.81 4.54
CA LEU A 33 -1.13 -4.68 3.88
C LEU A 33 -0.78 -3.21 3.67
N ILE A 34 -1.75 -2.38 3.27
CA ILE A 34 -1.57 -0.93 3.10
C ILE A 34 -1.00 -0.28 4.35
N ASP A 35 -1.60 -0.55 5.52
CA ASP A 35 -1.12 0.00 6.80
C ASP A 35 0.28 -0.53 7.14
N TRP A 36 0.50 -1.84 6.98
CA TRP A 36 1.81 -2.46 7.17
C TRP A 36 2.90 -1.84 6.29
N PHE A 37 2.59 -1.55 5.01
CA PHE A 37 3.50 -0.90 4.08
C PHE A 37 3.79 0.54 4.52
N LYS A 38 2.78 1.29 4.95
CA LYS A 38 2.93 2.65 5.48
C LYS A 38 3.83 2.66 6.72
N GLU A 39 3.63 1.75 7.66
CA GLU A 39 4.47 1.60 8.87
C GLU A 39 5.91 1.17 8.54
N ARG A 40 6.10 0.37 7.47
CA ARG A 40 7.42 -0.08 7.02
C ARG A 40 8.21 0.96 6.23
N GLY A 41 7.62 2.12 5.93
CA GLY A 41 8.26 3.21 5.19
C GLY A 41 8.13 3.10 3.67
N TYR A 42 7.15 2.33 3.18
CA TYR A 42 6.75 2.36 1.77
C TYR A 42 5.83 3.56 1.54
N ARG A 43 5.88 4.12 0.33
CA ARG A 43 5.03 5.24 -0.05
C ARG A 43 3.75 4.69 -0.62
N VAL A 44 2.63 4.85 0.09
CA VAL A 44 1.32 4.41 -0.40
C VAL A 44 0.59 5.59 -1.05
N ASP A 45 -0.06 5.36 -2.17
CA ASP A 45 -0.88 6.36 -2.85
C ASP A 45 -2.15 6.64 -2.03
N GLU A 46 -2.17 7.78 -1.32
CA GLU A 46 -3.26 8.14 -0.40
C GLU A 46 -4.56 8.51 -1.14
N GLU A 47 -4.50 8.79 -2.45
CA GLU A 47 -5.67 9.11 -3.26
C GLU A 47 -6.61 7.89 -3.44
N ASP A 48 -6.04 6.69 -3.53
CA ASP A 48 -6.81 5.43 -3.56
C ASP A 48 -7.30 5.01 -2.15
N ILE A 49 -6.66 5.53 -1.09
CA ILE A 49 -7.01 5.21 0.32
C ILE A 49 -8.16 6.09 0.84
N ASP A 50 -8.31 7.33 0.36
CA ASP A 50 -9.39 8.25 0.82
C ASP A 50 -10.80 7.68 0.60
N SER A 51 -10.95 6.76 -0.37
CA SER A 51 -12.20 6.02 -0.59
C SER A 51 -12.48 4.96 0.50
N GLU A 52 -11.47 4.48 1.22
CA GLU A 52 -11.56 3.34 2.14
C GLU A 52 -11.31 3.73 3.63
N GLU A 53 -10.55 4.80 3.91
CA GLU A 53 -10.23 5.28 5.27
C GLU A 53 -11.36 6.05 5.98
N LYS A 54 -12.52 6.24 5.36
CA LYS A 54 -13.72 6.72 6.10
C LYS A 54 -14.36 5.67 7.01
N SER A 55 -13.84 4.44 7.08
CA SER A 55 -14.46 3.37 7.87
C SER A 55 -13.80 3.08 9.24
N LYS A 56 -12.54 3.44 9.53
CA LYS A 56 -11.87 2.90 10.75
C LYS A 56 -11.30 3.89 11.78
N LYS A 57 -11.29 5.20 11.57
CA LYS A 57 -10.92 6.17 12.64
C LYS A 57 -12.13 6.69 13.42
N SER A 58 -12.83 5.78 14.11
CA SER A 58 -13.80 6.12 15.17
C SER A 58 -13.87 5.01 16.22
N LYS A 59 -12.74 4.71 16.87
CA LYS A 59 -12.77 4.13 18.22
C LYS A 59 -11.46 4.37 18.99
N LYS A 60 -11.35 5.52 19.66
CA LYS A 60 -11.26 5.59 21.12
C LYS A 60 -11.45 7.02 21.60
#